data_AF-A0AAN8KIV6-F1
#
_entry.id   AF-A0AAN8KIV6-F1
#
_cell.length_a   1.000
_cell.length_b   1.000
_cell.length_c   1.000
_cell.angle_alpha   90.00
_cell.angle_beta   90.00
_cell.angle_gamma   90.00
#
_symmetry.space_group_name_H-M   'P 1'
#
loop_
_entity.id
_entity.type
_entity.pdbx_description
1 polymer ?
#
loop_
_entity_poly.entity_id
_entity_poly.type
_entity_poly.pdbx_seq_one_letter_code
_entity_poly.pdbx_strand_id
1 'polypeptide(L)'
;MDYNKNGQYDRDDLETLITDYDNNGDRKITDAEFEFHFDMQEPTLAIVAKALFAEYDHDQDGVIDSTDLDNVHDRMDHLQDGVIDHEEFVTYYTELLTVLYILQIQSGQTPEIN
;
A
#
# COMPACT_ATOMS: atom_id res chain seq x y z
N MET A 1 1.72 9.76 3.11
CA MET A 1 1.06 10.12 4.39
C MET A 1 2.17 10.47 5.35
N ASP A 2 2.20 11.69 5.89
CA ASP A 2 3.20 12.16 6.87
C ASP A 2 2.64 11.82 8.25
N TYR A 3 2.86 10.58 8.68
CA TYR A 3 2.25 9.99 9.86
C TYR A 3 2.90 10.53 11.13
N ASN A 4 4.22 10.71 11.11
CA ASN A 4 4.98 11.26 12.22
C ASN A 4 4.90 12.80 12.29
N LYS A 5 4.31 13.45 11.27
CA LYS A 5 4.08 14.90 11.14
C LYS A 5 5.37 15.71 11.11
N ASN A 6 6.44 15.14 10.55
CA ASN A 6 7.75 15.79 10.44
C ASN A 6 7.89 16.66 9.17
N GLY A 7 6.87 16.68 8.30
CA GLY A 7 6.84 17.45 7.06
C GLY A 7 7.54 16.79 5.87
N GLN A 8 7.94 15.52 6.00
CA GLN A 8 8.49 14.66 4.95
C GLN A 8 7.59 13.43 4.81
N TYR A 9 7.63 12.75 3.67
CA TYR A 9 7.10 11.39 3.56
C TYR A 9 8.32 10.47 3.50
N ASP A 10 8.60 9.76 4.57
CA ASP A 10 9.85 9.00 4.69
C ASP A 10 9.60 7.53 5.09
N ARG A 11 10.70 6.78 5.19
CA ARG A 11 10.64 5.36 5.59
C ARG A 11 10.06 5.17 6.99
N ASP A 12 10.23 6.14 7.90
CA ASP A 12 9.67 6.07 9.25
C ASP A 12 8.13 6.19 9.21
N ASP A 13 7.58 6.97 8.26
CA ASP A 13 6.14 7.02 8.04
C ASP A 13 5.59 5.68 7.53
N LEU A 14 6.30 4.99 6.64
CA LEU A 14 5.90 3.65 6.20
C LEU A 14 5.93 2.65 7.36
N GLU A 15 6.85 2.78 8.32
CA GLU A 15 6.90 1.91 9.49
C GLU A 15 5.65 2.04 10.37
N THR A 16 5.00 3.21 10.38
CA THR A 16 3.73 3.39 11.09
C THR A 16 2.60 2.55 10.49
N LEU A 17 2.69 2.18 9.21
CA LEU A 17 1.76 1.25 8.58
C LEU A 17 1.79 -0.13 9.26
N ILE A 18 2.97 -0.61 9.67
CA ILE A 18 3.08 -1.82 10.51
C ILE A 18 2.28 -1.64 11.79
N THR A 19 2.44 -0.50 12.46
CA THR A 19 1.74 -0.26 13.74
C THR A 19 0.22 -0.22 13.59
N ASP A 20 -0.29 0.26 12.45
CA ASP A 20 -1.73 0.40 12.22
C ASP A 20 -2.42 -0.91 11.83
N TYR A 21 -1.70 -1.84 11.17
CA TYR A 21 -2.26 -3.06 10.59
C TYR A 21 -1.79 -4.36 11.28
N ASP A 22 -0.65 -4.34 11.98
CA ASP A 22 -0.15 -5.48 12.77
C ASP A 22 -0.97 -5.66 14.05
N ASN A 23 -2.03 -6.47 13.94
CA ASN A 23 -2.96 -6.70 15.05
C ASN A 23 -2.37 -7.59 16.14
N ASN A 24 -1.40 -8.45 15.81
CA ASN A 24 -0.87 -9.44 16.73
C ASN A 24 0.46 -9.02 17.39
N GLY A 25 1.12 -8.00 16.84
CA GLY A 25 2.32 -7.36 17.37
C GLY A 25 3.63 -8.08 17.00
N ASP A 26 3.65 -8.89 15.95
CA ASP A 26 4.84 -9.63 15.51
C ASP A 26 5.69 -8.90 14.45
N ARG A 27 5.32 -7.65 14.14
CA ARG A 27 5.95 -6.76 13.14
C ARG A 27 5.83 -7.27 11.71
N LYS A 28 4.85 -8.12 11.43
CA LYS A 28 4.50 -8.59 10.09
C LYS A 28 3.01 -8.34 9.90
N ILE A 29 2.62 -7.90 8.70
CA ILE A 29 1.21 -7.79 8.35
C ILE A 29 0.86 -8.94 7.43
N THR A 30 0.05 -9.86 7.91
CA THR A 30 -0.52 -10.94 7.09
C THR A 30 -1.63 -10.42 6.17
N ASP A 31 -1.97 -11.19 5.13
CA ASP A 31 -3.13 -10.90 4.27
C ASP A 31 -4.42 -10.70 5.08
N ALA A 32 -4.64 -11.55 6.09
CA ALA A 32 -5.80 -11.49 6.97
C ALA A 32 -5.83 -10.22 7.82
N GLU A 33 -4.67 -9.79 8.33
CA GLU A 33 -4.54 -8.53 9.08
C GLU A 33 -4.77 -7.32 8.18
N PHE A 34 -4.25 -7.34 6.96
CA PHE A 34 -4.47 -6.28 6.00
C PHE A 34 -5.94 -6.16 5.57
N GLU A 35 -6.54 -7.29 5.15
CA GLU A 35 -7.92 -7.38 4.69
C GLU A 35 -8.94 -7.01 5.79
N PHE A 36 -8.59 -7.15 7.07
CA PHE A 36 -9.46 -6.77 8.19
C PHE A 36 -9.90 -5.29 8.15
N HIS A 37 -9.10 -4.42 7.56
CA HIS A 37 -9.41 -2.99 7.43
C HIS A 37 -10.26 -2.64 6.21
N PHE A 38 -10.62 -3.63 5.39
CA PHE A 38 -11.41 -3.46 4.18
C PHE A 38 -12.75 -4.17 4.27
N ASP A 39 -13.77 -3.63 3.60
CA ASP A 39 -15.02 -4.36 3.39
C ASP A 39 -14.83 -5.40 2.29
N MET A 40 -14.47 -6.61 2.69
CA MET A 40 -14.26 -7.74 1.78
C MET A 40 -15.57 -8.29 1.19
N GLN A 41 -16.74 -7.82 1.65
CA GLN A 41 -18.04 -8.15 1.05
C GLN A 41 -18.32 -7.30 -0.19
N GLU A 42 -17.70 -6.11 -0.27
CA GLU A 42 -17.74 -5.25 -1.45
C GLU A 42 -16.69 -5.73 -2.47
N PRO A 43 -17.10 -6.40 -3.57
CA PRO A 43 -16.18 -7.13 -4.43
C PRO A 43 -15.10 -6.23 -5.07
N THR A 44 -15.49 -5.01 -5.41
CA THR A 44 -14.61 -3.96 -5.95
C THR A 44 -13.51 -3.57 -4.95
N LEU A 45 -13.86 -3.44 -3.66
CA LEU A 45 -12.91 -3.12 -2.59
C LEU A 45 -12.03 -4.32 -2.26
N ALA A 46 -12.58 -5.54 -2.25
CA ALA A 46 -11.83 -6.78 -2.04
C ALA A 46 -10.71 -6.98 -3.06
N ILE A 47 -10.97 -6.70 -4.35
CA ILE A 47 -9.94 -6.79 -5.40
C ILE A 47 -8.83 -5.77 -5.17
N VAL A 48 -9.20 -4.53 -4.80
CA VAL A 48 -8.21 -3.47 -4.51
C VAL A 48 -7.37 -3.83 -3.31
N ALA A 49 -7.97 -4.30 -2.22
CA ALA A 49 -7.25 -4.71 -1.01
C ALA A 49 -6.21 -5.79 -1.32
N LYS A 50 -6.61 -6.85 -2.05
CA LYS A 50 -5.70 -7.94 -2.45
C LYS A 50 -4.57 -7.46 -3.35
N ALA A 51 -4.87 -6.57 -4.29
CA ALA A 51 -3.87 -6.07 -5.22
C ALA A 51 -2.91 -5.06 -4.56
N LEU A 52 -3.40 -4.25 -3.60
CA LEU A 52 -2.54 -3.40 -2.76
C LEU A 52 -1.64 -4.24 -1.88
N PHE A 53 -2.17 -5.29 -1.23
CA PHE A 53 -1.35 -6.20 -0.45
C PHE A 53 -0.20 -6.78 -1.30
N ALA A 54 -0.53 -7.30 -2.48
CA ALA A 54 0.46 -7.87 -3.40
C ALA A 54 1.46 -6.86 -3.97
N GLU A 55 1.12 -5.56 -4.03
CA GLU A 55 2.07 -4.51 -4.43
C GLU A 55 3.12 -4.26 -3.33
N TYR A 56 2.70 -4.41 -2.07
CA TYR A 56 3.54 -4.16 -0.90
C TYR A 56 4.37 -5.39 -0.54
N ASP A 57 3.79 -6.60 -0.53
CA ASP A 57 4.48 -7.89 -0.34
C ASP A 57 5.42 -8.19 -1.52
N HIS A 58 6.64 -7.65 -1.44
CA HIS A 58 7.58 -7.58 -2.57
C HIS A 58 8.18 -8.95 -2.87
N ASP A 59 8.56 -9.69 -1.83
CA ASP A 59 9.17 -11.01 -1.98
C ASP A 59 8.14 -12.16 -2.07
N GLN A 60 6.85 -11.83 -1.92
CA GLN A 60 5.71 -12.73 -2.05
C GLN A 60 5.73 -13.85 -1.02
N ASP A 61 6.25 -13.57 0.18
CA ASP A 61 6.26 -14.53 1.29
C ASP A 61 4.93 -14.58 2.06
N GLY A 62 3.98 -13.70 1.68
CA GLY A 62 2.64 -13.62 2.25
C GLY A 62 2.53 -12.73 3.48
N VAL A 63 3.57 -11.96 3.79
CA VAL A 63 3.52 -10.89 4.80
C VAL A 63 4.13 -9.60 4.26
N ILE A 64 3.69 -8.47 4.79
CA ILE A 64 4.39 -7.20 4.60
C ILE A 64 5.25 -6.96 5.84
N ASP A 65 6.56 -6.91 5.65
CA ASP A 65 7.51 -6.59 6.71
C ASP A 65 8.44 -5.40 6.40
N SER A 66 9.38 -5.12 7.29
CA SER A 66 10.29 -3.97 7.15
C SER A 66 11.04 -3.97 5.81
N THR A 67 11.39 -5.15 5.30
CA THR A 67 12.12 -5.31 4.04
C THR A 67 11.25 -4.91 2.87
N ASP A 68 9.99 -5.30 2.89
CA ASP A 68 9.00 -4.91 1.88
C ASP A 68 8.80 -3.41 1.85
N LEU A 69 8.70 -2.79 3.03
CA LEU A 69 8.54 -1.35 3.14
C LEU A 69 9.79 -0.58 2.69
N ASP A 70 10.99 -1.13 2.88
CA ASP A 70 12.22 -0.57 2.29
C ASP A 70 12.12 -0.58 0.75
N ASN A 71 11.65 -1.69 0.15
CA ASN A 71 11.46 -1.78 -1.30
C ASN A 71 10.33 -0.86 -1.81
N VAL A 72 9.26 -0.68 -1.05
CA VAL A 72 8.20 0.29 -1.37
C VAL A 72 8.77 1.71 -1.34
N HIS A 73 9.56 2.05 -0.31
CA HIS A 73 10.21 3.34 -0.21
C HIS A 73 11.12 3.61 -1.42
N ASP A 74 12.00 2.67 -1.74
CA ASP A 74 12.95 2.79 -2.87
C ASP A 74 12.25 2.90 -4.23
N ARG A 75 11.04 2.33 -4.38
CA ARG A 75 10.22 2.50 -5.59
C ARG A 75 9.57 3.88 -5.68
N MET A 76 9.23 4.48 -4.54
CA MET A 76 8.63 5.81 -4.49
C MET A 76 9.69 6.92 -4.64
N ASP A 77 10.84 6.78 -3.97
CA ASP A 77 11.99 7.70 -4.02
C ASP A 77 12.78 7.54 -5.33
N HIS A 78 12.15 7.93 -6.44
CA HIS A 78 12.74 7.81 -7.77
C HIS A 78 13.93 8.77 -7.99
N LEU A 79 13.99 9.86 -7.23
CA LEU A 79 15.13 10.79 -7.24
C LEU A 79 16.32 10.29 -6.42
N GLN A 80 16.12 9.26 -5.59
CA GLN A 80 17.12 8.61 -4.74
C GLN A 80 17.79 9.59 -3.77
N ASP A 81 17.02 10.53 -3.22
CA ASP A 81 17.51 11.52 -2.26
C ASP A 81 17.21 11.14 -0.79
N GLY A 82 16.54 10.01 -0.60
CA GLY A 82 16.20 9.43 0.70
C GLY A 82 14.90 9.96 1.30
N VAL A 83 14.16 10.79 0.57
CA VAL A 83 12.89 11.39 1.02
C VAL A 83 11.88 11.27 -0.11
N ILE A 84 10.66 10.83 0.19
CA ILE A 84 9.58 10.85 -0.79
C ILE A 84 8.95 12.24 -0.77
N ASP A 85 9.10 13.00 -1.85
CA ASP A 85 8.43 14.29 -1.97
C ASP A 85 6.95 14.15 -2.42
N HIS A 86 6.24 15.28 -2.51
CA HIS A 86 4.84 15.27 -2.93
C HIS A 86 4.63 14.77 -4.36
N GLU A 87 5.50 15.15 -5.30
CA GLU A 87 5.43 14.75 -6.70
C GLU A 87 5.70 13.25 -6.83
N GLU A 88 6.67 12.73 -6.10
CA GLU A 88 7.00 11.30 -6.05
C GLU A 88 5.82 10.48 -5.51
N PHE A 89 5.28 10.90 -4.37
CA PHE A 89 4.11 10.27 -3.77
C PHE A 89 2.92 10.27 -4.75
N VAL A 90 2.59 11.43 -5.31
CA VAL A 90 1.43 11.55 -6.22
C VAL A 90 1.64 10.71 -7.46
N THR A 91 2.84 10.69 -8.03
CA THR A 91 3.16 9.91 -9.22
C THR A 91 2.97 8.42 -8.96
N TYR A 92 3.60 7.89 -7.91
CA TYR A 92 3.52 6.47 -7.55
C TYR A 92 2.07 6.01 -7.34
N TYR A 93 1.30 6.70 -6.50
CA TYR A 93 -0.08 6.30 -6.22
C TYR A 93 -1.02 6.54 -7.41
N THR A 94 -0.76 7.55 -8.25
CA THR A 94 -1.55 7.74 -9.48
C THR A 94 -1.38 6.57 -10.42
N GLU A 95 -0.15 6.10 -10.62
CA GLU A 95 0.14 4.95 -11.48
C GLU A 95 -0.47 3.67 -10.90
N LEU A 96 -0.23 3.39 -9.61
CA LEU A 96 -0.79 2.24 -8.91
C LEU A 96 -2.32 2.20 -9.02
N LEU A 97 -3.00 3.28 -8.62
CA LEU A 97 -4.47 3.34 -8.63
C LEU A 97 -5.03 3.27 -10.06
N THR A 98 -4.31 3.78 -11.06
CA THR A 98 -4.71 3.63 -12.47
C THR A 98 -4.68 2.17 -12.90
N VAL A 99 -3.61 1.43 -12.56
CA VAL A 99 -3.51 0.00 -12.84
C VAL A 99 -4.62 -0.77 -12.14
N LEU A 100 -4.86 -0.50 -10.86
CA LEU A 100 -5.94 -1.13 -10.08
C LEU A 100 -7.32 -0.87 -10.68
N TYR A 101 -7.59 0.36 -11.12
CA TYR A 101 -8.83 0.72 -11.78
C TYR A 101 -9.04 -0.05 -13.09
N ILE A 102 -7.98 -0.19 -13.90
CA ILE A 102 -8.05 -0.98 -15.14
C ILE A 102 -8.31 -2.45 -14.84
N LEU A 103 -7.65 -3.02 -13.81
CA LEU A 103 -7.85 -4.40 -13.39
C LEU A 103 -9.30 -4.66 -12.94
N GLN A 104 -9.92 -3.73 -12.22
CA GLN A 104 -11.33 -3.80 -11.84
C GLN A 104 -12.27 -3.83 -13.06
N ILE A 105 -12.01 -2.99 -14.06
CA ILE A 105 -12.79 -3.01 -15.32
C ILE A 105 -12.65 -4.37 -16.02
N GLN A 106 -11.43 -4.90 -16.10
CA GLN A 106 -11.15 -6.18 -16.76
C GLN A 106 -11.77 -7.38 -16.02
N SER A 107 -11.86 -7.34 -14.69
CA SER A 107 -12.51 -8.38 -13.89
C SER A 107 -14.04 -8.34 -13.97
N GLY A 108 -14.62 -7.38 -14.70
CA GLY A 108 -16.07 -7.21 -14.84
C GLY A 108 -16.73 -6.51 -13.66
N GLN A 109 -15.95 -5.89 -12.78
CA GLN A 109 -16.42 -5.20 -11.58
C GLN A 109 -16.19 -3.70 -11.73
N THR A 110 -17.15 -3.01 -12.34
CA THR A 110 -17.05 -1.56 -12.54
C THR A 110 -17.42 -0.84 -11.24
N PRO A 111 -16.61 0.12 -10.74
CA PRO A 111 -17.01 0.94 -9.61
C PRO A 111 -18.25 1.77 -9.99
N GLU A 112 -19.34 1.64 -9.24
CA GLU A 112 -20.45 2.58 -9.33
C GLU A 112 -20.00 3.93 -8.75
N ILE A 113 -19.69 4.89 -9.62
CA ILE A 113 -19.46 6.28 -9.25
C ILE A 113 -20.82 6.93 -8.96
N ASN A 114 -21.13 7.07 -7.66
CA ASN A 114 -22.26 7.87 -7.15
C ASN A 114 -21.91 9.35 -7.06
#